data_AF-A0A1A8BBH5-F1
#
_entry.id   AF-A0A1A8BBH5-F1
#
_cell.length_a   1.000
_cell.length_b   1.000
_cell.length_c   1.000
_cell.angle_alpha   90.00
_cell.angle_beta   90.00
_cell.angle_gamma   90.00
#
_symmetry.space_group_name_H-M   'P 1'
#
loop_
_entity.id
_entity.type
_entity.pdbx_description
1 polymer ?
#
loop_
_entity_poly.entity_id
_entity_poly.type
_entity_poly.pdbx_seq_one_letter_code
_entity_poly.pdbx_strand_id
1 'polypeptide(L)'
;EQVVLSHSPLHMMKSFHDKCVLVSGQGPVSRIAHTLGFQTVVTMEQLSEQHPLLDMVDHNRRPTTPPSPLQSLPQIEAIILFGEPIRWETN
;
A
#
# COMPACT_ATOMS: atom_id res chain seq x y z
N GLU A 1 6.50 -28.76 -7.41
CA GLU A 1 7.19 -27.64 -8.07
C GLU A 1 7.39 -26.52 -7.08
N GLN A 2 8.56 -25.87 -7.09
CA GLN A 2 8.86 -24.77 -6.18
C GLN A 2 8.61 -23.46 -6.94
N VAL A 3 7.48 -22.80 -6.65
CA VAL A 3 7.10 -21.53 -7.29
C VAL A 3 7.76 -20.38 -6.53
N VAL A 4 8.47 -19.51 -7.24
CA VAL A 4 9.01 -18.25 -6.71
C VAL A 4 8.16 -17.11 -7.25
N LEU A 5 7.60 -16.29 -6.36
CA LEU A 5 6.83 -15.11 -6.72
C LEU A 5 7.75 -13.89 -6.76
N SER A 6 7.37 -12.86 -7.52
CA SER A 6 8.12 -11.60 -7.64
C SER A 6 8.50 -10.99 -6.28
N HIS A 7 7.61 -11.12 -5.30
CA HIS A 7 7.77 -10.57 -3.95
C HIS A 7 8.50 -11.50 -2.97
N SER A 8 8.80 -12.76 -3.34
CA SER A 8 9.48 -13.72 -2.45
C SER A 8 10.86 -13.25 -1.95
N PRO A 9 11.71 -12.55 -2.76
CA PRO A 9 13.01 -12.04 -2.28
C PRO A 9 12.91 -11.04 -1.13
N LEU A 10 11.77 -10.34 -0.98
CA LEU A 10 11.55 -9.34 0.07
C LEU A 10 11.58 -9.95 1.47
N HIS A 11 11.43 -11.28 1.59
CA HIS A 11 11.60 -11.97 2.86
C HIS A 11 13.00 -11.78 3.45
N MET A 12 14.03 -11.56 2.62
CA MET A 12 15.41 -11.34 3.06
C MET A 12 15.70 -9.87 3.41
N MET A 13 14.82 -8.92 3.06
CA MET A 13 15.01 -7.49 3.28
C MET A 13 14.68 -7.06 4.72
N LYS A 14 15.32 -7.72 5.70
CA LYS A 14 15.01 -7.55 7.13
C LYS A 14 15.15 -6.11 7.63
N SER A 15 16.02 -5.30 7.01
CA SER A 15 16.23 -3.88 7.34
C SER A 15 15.03 -2.96 7.03
N PHE A 16 13.98 -3.49 6.41
CA PHE A 16 12.74 -2.76 6.09
C PHE A 16 11.53 -3.35 6.81
N HIS A 17 11.68 -4.43 7.57
CA HIS A 17 10.55 -5.18 8.16
C HIS A 17 9.90 -4.43 9.34
N ASP A 18 10.66 -3.60 10.04
CA ASP A 18 10.21 -2.72 11.12
C ASP A 18 9.69 -1.37 10.63
N LYS A 19 9.95 -1.03 9.37
CA LYS A 19 9.56 0.25 8.77
C LYS A 19 8.09 0.30 8.39
N CYS A 20 7.54 1.51 8.34
CA CYS A 20 6.23 1.75 7.74
C CYS A 20 6.34 1.66 6.20
N VAL A 21 5.71 0.66 5.62
CA VAL A 21 5.74 0.41 4.17
C VAL A 21 4.37 0.63 3.54
N LEU A 22 4.35 1.38 2.43
CA LEU A 22 3.18 1.47 1.54
C LEU A 22 3.25 0.34 0.53
N VAL A 23 2.18 -0.42 0.37
CA VAL A 23 2.12 -1.57 -0.55
C VAL A 23 1.08 -1.37 -1.64
N SER A 24 1.46 -1.67 -2.88
CA SER A 24 0.55 -1.71 -4.05
C SER A 24 0.81 -2.95 -4.89
N GLY A 25 -0.22 -3.40 -5.59
CA GLY A 25 -0.20 -4.60 -6.44
C GLY A 25 -1.52 -5.36 -6.36
N GLN A 26 -1.55 -6.52 -7.03
CA GLN A 26 -2.78 -7.32 -7.13
C GLN A 26 -2.94 -8.31 -5.97
N GLY A 27 -4.19 -8.57 -5.61
CA GLY A 27 -4.55 -9.57 -4.60
C GLY A 27 -4.41 -9.08 -3.15
N PRO A 28 -4.26 -9.99 -2.17
CA PRO A 28 -4.27 -9.63 -0.75
C PRO A 28 -2.92 -9.05 -0.29
N VAL A 29 -2.55 -7.87 -0.81
CA VAL A 29 -1.23 -7.25 -0.64
C VAL A 29 -0.81 -7.07 0.82
N SER A 30 -1.72 -6.63 1.70
CA SER A 30 -1.43 -6.52 3.14
C SER A 30 -1.06 -7.88 3.76
N ARG A 31 -1.81 -8.94 3.44
CA ARG A 31 -1.52 -10.30 3.94
C ARG A 31 -0.18 -10.81 3.43
N ILE A 32 0.15 -10.53 2.16
CA ILE A 32 1.42 -10.90 1.55
C ILE A 32 2.57 -10.18 2.27
N ALA A 33 2.45 -8.87 2.49
CA ALA A 33 3.45 -8.07 3.21
C ALA A 33 3.72 -8.60 4.62
N HIS A 34 2.68 -8.88 5.39
CA HIS A 34 2.83 -9.46 6.73
C HIS A 34 3.47 -10.85 6.70
N THR A 35 3.12 -11.69 5.71
CA THR A 35 3.73 -13.02 5.53
C THR A 35 5.24 -12.91 5.22
N LEU A 36 5.66 -11.86 4.51
CA LEU A 36 7.07 -11.61 4.19
C LEU A 36 7.88 -11.08 5.39
N GLY A 37 7.21 -10.51 6.40
CA GLY A 37 7.82 -10.02 7.64
C GLY A 37 7.62 -8.53 7.91
N PHE A 38 6.93 -7.79 7.05
CA PHE A 38 6.64 -6.36 7.27
C PHE A 38 5.62 -6.17 8.40
N GLN A 39 5.96 -5.35 9.38
CA GLN A 39 5.16 -5.13 10.58
C GLN A 39 4.12 -4.04 10.38
N THR A 40 4.55 -2.89 9.84
CA THR A 40 3.69 -1.72 9.64
C THR A 40 3.40 -1.54 8.16
N VAL A 41 2.18 -1.90 7.76
CA VAL A 41 1.77 -1.91 6.35
C VAL A 41 0.61 -0.94 6.14
N VAL A 42 0.80 -0.01 5.20
CA VAL A 42 -0.25 0.89 4.67
C VAL A 42 -0.61 0.42 3.27
N THR A 43 -1.89 0.35 2.97
CA THR A 43 -2.40 0.01 1.63
C THR A 43 -2.79 1.26 0.84
N MET A 44 -2.85 1.15 -0.49
CA MET A 44 -3.34 2.22 -1.34
C MET A 44 -4.79 2.59 -1.01
N GLU A 45 -5.62 1.63 -0.61
CA GLU A 45 -6.98 1.88 -0.12
C GLU A 45 -6.96 2.81 1.10
N GLN A 46 -6.20 2.48 2.15
CA GLN A 46 -6.08 3.31 3.35
C GLN A 46 -5.51 4.70 3.04
N LEU A 47 -4.53 4.78 2.14
CA LEU A 47 -3.97 6.05 1.69
C LEU A 47 -5.03 6.91 0.98
N SER A 48 -5.86 6.31 0.11
CA SER A 48 -6.94 7.01 -0.58
C SER A 48 -8.06 7.47 0.37
N GLU A 49 -8.39 6.68 1.39
CA GLU A 49 -9.40 7.01 2.39
C GLU A 49 -8.97 8.19 3.27
N GLN A 50 -7.70 8.21 3.70
CA GLN A 50 -7.16 9.29 4.52
C GLN A 50 -6.72 10.50 3.73
N HIS A 51 -6.37 10.35 2.45
CA HIS A 51 -5.98 11.46 1.59
C HIS A 51 -6.81 11.45 0.29
N PRO A 52 -8.13 11.66 0.37
CA PRO A 52 -9.04 11.51 -0.76
C PRO A 52 -8.79 12.54 -1.87
N LEU A 53 -8.07 13.62 -1.56
CA LEU A 53 -7.64 14.61 -2.54
C LEU A 53 -6.45 14.14 -3.39
N LEU A 54 -5.79 13.03 -3.05
CA LEU A 54 -4.75 12.42 -3.88
C LEU A 54 -5.34 11.53 -4.97
N ASP A 55 -6.52 10.93 -4.74
CA ASP A 55 -7.25 10.11 -5.72
C ASP A 55 -8.39 10.91 -6.37
N MET A 56 -8.03 11.90 -7.19
CA MET A 56 -9.02 12.71 -7.91
C MET A 56 -9.40 12.15 -9.28
N VAL A 57 -8.72 11.13 -9.79
CA VAL A 57 -9.05 10.54 -11.10
C VAL A 57 -10.35 9.74 -11.02
N ASP A 58 -10.58 9.06 -9.89
CA ASP A 58 -11.86 8.40 -9.61
C ASP A 58 -12.91 9.41 -9.15
N HIS A 59 -13.76 9.84 -10.08
CA HIS A 59 -14.84 10.78 -9.79
C HIS A 59 -15.84 10.29 -8.73
N ASN A 60 -15.97 8.97 -8.55
CA ASN A 60 -16.87 8.40 -7.54
C ASN A 60 -16.30 8.51 -6.13
N ARG A 61 -14.97 8.61 -6.01
CA ARG A 61 -14.25 8.72 -4.72
C ARG A 61 -13.93 10.15 -4.32
N ARG A 62 -14.27 11.13 -5.17
CA ARG A 62 -14.05 12.54 -4.85
C ARG A 62 -14.87 12.95 -3.62
N PRO A 63 -14.24 13.56 -2.61
CA PRO A 63 -14.95 14.03 -1.44
C PRO A 63 -15.89 15.18 -1.84
N THR A 64 -17.17 15.05 -1.51
CA THR A 64 -18.20 16.09 -1.74
C THR A 64 -18.24 17.13 -0.62
N THR A 65 -17.68 16.79 0.54
CA THR A 65 -17.53 17.65 1.71
C THR A 65 -16.05 17.85 2.02
N PRO A 66 -15.65 19.00 2.59
CA PRO A 66 -14.26 19.22 2.99
C PRO A 66 -13.81 18.10 3.93
N PRO A 67 -12.62 17.50 3.70
CA PRO A 67 -12.13 16.42 4.53
C PRO A 67 -11.97 16.91 5.98
N SER A 68 -12.42 16.11 6.94
CA SER A 68 -12.18 16.32 8.36
C SER A 68 -10.67 16.35 8.65
N PRO A 69 -10.22 16.97 9.76
CA PRO A 69 -8.82 16.94 10.13
C PRO A 69 -8.32 15.49 10.16
N LEU A 70 -7.42 15.18 9.24
CA LEU A 70 -6.99 13.82 8.93
C LEU A 70 -6.30 13.22 10.15
N GLN A 71 -6.67 11.98 10.51
CA GLN A 71 -5.72 11.16 11.27
C GLN A 71 -4.48 11.01 10.39
N SER A 72 -3.33 11.42 10.91
CA SER A 72 -2.09 11.34 10.14
C SER A 72 -1.71 9.86 9.98
N LEU A 73 -1.54 9.41 8.74
CA LEU A 73 -0.81 8.17 8.49
C LEU A 73 0.56 8.23 9.15
N PRO A 74 1.09 7.09 9.64
CA PRO A 74 2.49 7.02 10.02
C PRO A 74 3.36 7.43 8.82
N GLN A 75 4.51 8.03 9.11
CA GLN A 75 5.45 8.42 8.06
C GLN A 75 5.85 7.18 7.25
N ILE A 76 5.58 7.21 5.95
CA ILE A 76 5.91 6.12 5.03
C ILE A 76 7.42 6.18 4.74
N GLU A 77 8.12 5.07 4.97
CA GLU A 77 9.58 4.98 4.85
C GLU A 77 10.03 4.17 3.64
N ALA A 78 9.13 3.33 3.09
CA ALA A 78 9.36 2.61 1.85
C ALA A 78 8.06 2.37 1.09
N ILE A 79 8.17 2.21 -0.23
CA ILE A 79 7.07 1.85 -1.12
C ILE A 79 7.43 0.52 -1.78
N ILE A 80 6.50 -0.43 -1.76
CA ILE A 80 6.68 -1.77 -2.31
C ILE A 80 5.61 -2.03 -3.37
N LEU A 81 6.06 -2.38 -4.57
CA LEU A 81 5.21 -2.82 -5.67
C LEU A 81 5.36 -4.33 -5.81
N PHE A 82 4.36 -5.11 -5.39
CA PHE A 82 4.42 -6.57 -5.50
C PHE A 82 4.22 -7.08 -6.94
N GLY A 83 3.73 -6.22 -7.84
CA GLY A 83 3.47 -6.49 -9.24
C GLY A 83 2.81 -5.27 -9.88
N GLU A 84 2.16 -5.48 -11.02
CA GLU A 84 1.41 -4.41 -11.70
C GLU A 84 0.17 -4.02 -10.89
N PRO A 85 -0.03 -2.73 -10.58
CA PRO A 85 -1.31 -2.25 -10.08
C PRO A 85 -2.45 -2.54 -11.06
N ILE A 86 -3.66 -2.77 -10.56
CA ILE A 86 -4.88 -2.98 -11.38
C ILE A 86 -5.29 -1.66 -12.05
N ARG A 87 -5.11 -0.54 -11.35
CA ARG A 87 -5.43 0.82 -11.78
C ARG A 87 -4.23 1.73 -11.56
N TRP A 88 -3.47 2.01 -12.60
CA TRP A 88 -2.25 2.81 -12.49
C TRP A 88 -2.49 4.25 -12.01
N GLU A 89 -3.71 4.75 -12.14
CA GLU A 89 -4.10 6.06 -11.61
C GLU A 89 -4.31 6.06 -10.08
N THR A 90 -4.49 4.89 -9.45
CA THR A 90 -4.77 4.79 -8.00
C THR A 90 -4.26 3.50 -7.34
N ASN A 91 -4.65 2.31 -7.80
CA ASN A 91 -4.20 0.99 -7.33
C ASN A 91 -4.49 -0.15 -8.30
#